data_AF-A0A2D7BZM5-F1
#
_entry.id   AF-A0A2D7BZM5-F1
#
_cell.length_a   1.000
_cell.length_b   1.000
_cell.length_c   1.000
_cell.angle_alpha   90.00
_cell.angle_beta   90.00
_cell.angle_gamma   90.00
#
_symmetry.space_group_name_H-M   'P 1'
#
loop_
_entity.id
_entity.type
_entity.pdbx_description
1 polymer ?
#
loop_
_entity_poly.entity_id
_entity_poly.type
_entity_poly.pdbx_seq_one_letter_code
_entity_poly.pdbx_strand_id
1 'polypeptide(L)'
;MGILKSAADLVYTIRFLKLLVTKFEDTDAFKAGIIDKDGKKNKDFNTNSMDDREAYRSHYTPFHRLVFNLKRIMAKVPGGQSVVARYGAALALIKEHGELSDHQIMKIHEKTGIDTLDVLAEDSQWFIVEGNKLGEGVYRMKHDCMTTECLEIVGKDDRIRVIDGTPVMEILGLNVYEAQHVRSGQNVLITTGDIK
;
A
#
# COMPACT_ATOMS: atom_id res chain seq x y z
N MET A 1 23.53 -6.18 -8.09
CA MET A 1 24.03 -7.10 -7.04
C MET A 1 22.81 -7.46 -6.21
N GLY A 2 22.09 -8.51 -6.62
CA GLY A 2 20.71 -8.80 -6.24
C GLY A 2 20.46 -9.05 -4.76
N ILE A 3 19.36 -8.51 -4.25
CA ILE A 3 19.09 -8.31 -2.82
C ILE A 3 18.33 -9.48 -2.17
N LEU A 4 17.93 -10.54 -2.92
CA LEU A 4 17.22 -11.70 -2.35
C LEU A 4 17.83 -13.05 -2.77
N LYS A 5 19.11 -13.29 -2.48
CA LYS A 5 19.79 -14.54 -2.87
C LYS A 5 19.54 -15.73 -1.92
N SER A 6 18.95 -15.55 -0.74
CA SER A 6 18.77 -16.62 0.24
C SER A 6 17.31 -16.95 0.57
N ALA A 7 17.04 -18.20 0.95
CA ALA A 7 15.71 -18.62 1.44
C ALA A 7 15.28 -17.85 2.69
N ALA A 8 16.24 -17.37 3.49
CA ALA A 8 15.96 -16.51 4.64
C ALA A 8 15.39 -15.15 4.20
N ASP A 9 15.97 -14.52 3.18
CA ASP A 9 15.49 -13.24 2.66
C ASP A 9 14.07 -13.34 2.11
N LEU A 10 13.75 -14.44 1.44
CA LEU A 10 12.38 -14.72 0.97
C LEU A 10 11.40 -14.84 2.15
N VAL A 11 11.77 -15.54 3.23
CA VAL A 11 10.94 -15.67 4.42
C VAL A 11 10.71 -14.32 5.10
N TYR A 12 11.75 -13.49 5.22
CA TYR A 12 11.62 -12.13 5.78
C TYR A 12 10.78 -11.22 4.89
N THR A 13 10.87 -11.36 3.57
CA THR A 13 10.05 -10.62 2.60
C THR A 13 8.57 -10.99 2.72
N ILE A 14 8.26 -12.29 2.81
CA ILE A 14 6.89 -12.77 3.07
C ILE A 14 6.38 -12.24 4.40
N ARG A 15 7.21 -12.29 5.45
CA ARG A 15 6.84 -11.79 6.78
C ARG A 15 6.59 -10.28 6.77
N PHE A 16 7.42 -9.51 6.05
CA PHE A 16 7.27 -8.08 5.86
C PHE A 16 5.92 -7.76 5.19
N LEU A 17 5.66 -8.36 4.03
CA LEU A 17 4.44 -8.12 3.26
C LEU A 17 3.19 -8.50 4.05
N LYS A 18 3.20 -9.67 4.70
CA LYS A 18 2.09 -10.11 5.55
C LYS A 18 1.82 -9.11 6.67
N LEU A 19 2.85 -8.59 7.34
CA LEU A 19 2.66 -7.62 8.41
C LEU A 19 2.18 -6.26 7.89
N LEU A 20 2.63 -5.86 6.69
CA LEU A 20 2.26 -4.60 6.05
C LEU A 20 0.78 -4.56 5.65
N VAL A 21 0.22 -5.69 5.19
CA VAL A 21 -1.17 -5.78 4.71
C VAL A 21 -2.18 -6.13 5.80
N THR A 22 -1.79 -6.91 6.81
CA THR A 22 -2.66 -7.31 7.93
C THR A 22 -3.15 -6.07 8.67
N LYS A 23 -4.47 -5.90 8.87
CA LYS A 23 -5.02 -4.77 9.65
C LYS A 23 -4.42 -4.77 11.05
N PHE A 24 -4.24 -3.60 11.67
CA PHE A 24 -3.64 -3.54 13.01
C PHE A 24 -4.41 -4.42 14.00
N GLU A 25 -5.73 -4.41 13.94
CA GLU A 25 -6.63 -5.20 14.79
C GLU A 25 -6.41 -6.73 14.67
N ASP A 26 -5.95 -7.19 13.51
CA ASP A 26 -5.71 -8.61 13.24
C ASP A 26 -4.29 -9.05 13.66
N THR A 27 -3.40 -8.12 13.99
CA THR A 27 -2.04 -8.43 14.42
C THR A 27 -2.00 -8.98 15.84
N ASP A 28 -1.07 -9.90 16.09
CA ASP A 28 -0.85 -10.43 17.44
C ASP A 28 -0.42 -9.33 18.43
N ALA A 29 0.24 -8.27 17.94
CA ALA A 29 0.60 -7.12 18.76
C ALA A 29 -0.62 -6.34 19.28
N PHE A 30 -1.66 -6.20 18.47
CA PHE A 30 -2.92 -5.58 18.89
C PHE A 30 -3.71 -6.50 19.81
N LYS A 31 -3.80 -7.80 19.47
CA LYS A 31 -4.48 -8.81 20.31
C LYS A 31 -3.85 -8.92 21.69
N ALA A 32 -2.53 -8.76 21.80
CA ALA A 32 -1.79 -8.69 23.06
C ALA A 32 -1.89 -7.31 23.77
N GLY A 33 -2.61 -6.33 23.21
CA GLY A 33 -2.77 -4.99 23.79
C GLY A 33 -1.54 -4.08 23.72
N ILE A 34 -0.50 -4.47 22.96
CA ILE A 34 0.77 -3.74 22.84
C ILE A 34 0.60 -2.47 22.00
N ILE A 35 -0.26 -2.52 20.98
CA ILE A 35 -0.60 -1.40 20.10
C ILE A 35 -2.11 -1.16 20.07
N ASP A 36 -2.51 0.06 19.76
CA ASP A 36 -3.91 0.44 19.50
C ASP A 36 -4.30 0.20 18.03
N LYS A 37 -5.56 0.54 17.70
CA LYS A 37 -6.14 0.36 16.36
C LYS A 37 -5.43 1.15 15.27
N ASP A 38 -4.70 2.20 15.66
CA ASP A 38 -3.93 3.07 14.78
C ASP A 38 -2.44 2.65 14.71
N GLY A 39 -2.09 1.50 15.32
CA GLY A 39 -0.75 0.94 15.33
C GLY A 39 0.23 1.69 16.22
N LYS A 40 -0.25 2.53 17.14
CA LYS A 40 0.58 3.25 18.11
C LYS A 40 0.71 2.41 19.37
N LYS A 41 1.90 2.43 19.98
CA LYS A 41 2.15 1.71 21.24
C LYS A 41 1.17 2.19 22.31
N ASN A 42 0.48 1.24 22.93
CA ASN A 42 -0.35 1.50 24.10
C ASN A 42 0.53 1.91 25.28
N LYS A 43 0.20 3.04 25.92
CA LYS A 43 0.96 3.56 27.06
C LYS A 43 0.75 2.73 28.33
N ASP A 44 -0.40 2.07 28.42
CA ASP A 44 -0.80 1.29 29.61
C ASP A 44 -0.26 -0.15 29.56
N PHE A 45 0.25 -0.58 28.41
CA PHE A 45 0.90 -1.87 28.26
C PHE A 45 2.21 -1.92 29.06
N ASN A 46 2.31 -2.88 29.97
CA ASN A 46 3.47 -3.11 30.80
C ASN A 46 4.00 -4.55 30.61
N THR A 47 5.23 -4.81 31.05
CA THR A 47 5.88 -6.12 30.92
C THR A 47 6.11 -6.76 32.29
N ASN A 48 5.15 -6.56 33.20
CA ASN A 48 5.24 -7.02 34.59
C ASN A 48 4.98 -8.53 34.71
N SER A 49 4.09 -9.08 33.89
CA SER A 49 3.85 -10.52 33.81
C SER A 49 4.84 -11.20 32.86
N MET A 50 5.05 -12.50 33.03
CA MET A 50 5.87 -13.29 32.11
C MET A 50 5.24 -13.35 30.71
N ASP A 51 3.92 -13.47 30.65
CA ASP A 51 3.17 -13.55 29.39
C ASP A 51 3.25 -12.25 28.59
N ASP A 52 3.08 -11.09 29.24
CA ASP A 52 3.21 -9.78 28.59
C ASP A 52 4.64 -9.54 28.08
N ARG A 53 5.63 -9.99 28.85
CA ARG A 53 7.04 -9.87 28.47
C ARG A 53 7.38 -10.72 27.26
N GLU A 54 6.83 -11.93 27.18
CA GLU A 54 7.00 -12.82 26.04
C GLU A 54 6.26 -12.30 24.81
N ALA A 55 5.01 -11.86 24.96
CA ALA A 55 4.24 -11.23 23.88
C ALA A 55 4.96 -10.01 23.30
N TYR A 56 5.54 -9.16 24.17
CA TYR A 56 6.31 -8.00 23.74
C TYR A 56 7.57 -8.37 22.95
N ARG A 57 8.28 -9.43 23.37
CA ARG A 57 9.48 -9.95 22.68
C ARG A 57 9.13 -10.59 21.35
N SER A 58 8.01 -11.27 21.25
CA SER A 58 7.61 -12.04 20.06
C SER A 58 6.90 -11.18 19.00
N HIS A 59 6.04 -10.24 19.42
CA HIS A 59 5.15 -9.50 18.52
C HIS A 59 5.48 -8.00 18.41
N TYR A 60 6.45 -7.49 19.16
CA TYR A 60 6.84 -6.07 19.12
C TYR A 60 8.37 -5.87 19.02
N THR A 61 9.01 -6.72 18.22
CA THR A 61 10.44 -6.62 17.86
C THR A 61 10.76 -5.35 17.06
N PRO A 62 12.05 -4.97 16.89
CA PRO A 62 12.43 -3.87 16.01
C PRO A 62 11.86 -3.99 14.59
N PHE A 63 11.76 -5.22 14.05
CA PHE A 63 11.15 -5.48 12.74
C PHE A 63 9.65 -5.11 12.71
N HIS A 64 8.87 -5.54 13.71
CA HIS A 64 7.44 -5.17 13.79
C HIS A 64 7.27 -3.66 13.88
N ARG A 65 8.07 -2.98 14.71
CA ARG A 65 8.02 -1.52 14.86
C ARG A 65 8.33 -0.81 13.55
N LEU A 66 9.33 -1.29 12.79
CA LEU A 66 9.66 -0.73 11.48
C LEU A 66 8.45 -0.81 10.54
N VAL A 67 7.85 -1.99 10.43
CA VAL A 67 6.70 -2.19 9.53
C VAL A 67 5.47 -1.41 10.00
N PHE A 68 5.20 -1.35 11.30
CA PHE A 68 4.10 -0.55 11.83
C PHE A 68 4.32 0.95 11.63
N ASN A 69 5.55 1.44 11.79
CA ASN A 69 5.89 2.82 11.47
C ASN A 69 5.67 3.13 9.99
N LEU A 70 6.14 2.25 9.11
CA LEU A 70 5.93 2.37 7.67
C LEU A 70 4.43 2.36 7.34
N LYS A 71 3.66 1.42 7.89
CA LYS A 71 2.21 1.34 7.71
C LYS A 71 1.49 2.60 8.18
N ARG A 72 1.93 3.22 9.28
CA ARG A 72 1.40 4.50 9.77
C ARG A 72 1.79 5.68 8.88
N ILE A 73 2.99 5.68 8.30
CA ILE A 73 3.41 6.69 7.32
C ILE A 73 2.55 6.53 6.06
N MET A 74 2.44 5.33 5.51
CA MET A 74 1.60 5.04 4.34
C MET A 74 0.13 5.37 4.57
N ALA A 75 -0.40 5.17 5.78
CA ALA A 75 -1.78 5.57 6.09
C ALA A 75 -2.00 7.10 6.07
N LYS A 76 -0.93 7.89 6.19
CA LYS A 76 -0.93 9.35 6.04
C LYS A 76 -0.61 9.79 4.61
N VAL A 77 -0.13 8.87 3.78
CA VAL A 77 0.10 9.11 2.37
C VAL A 77 -1.17 8.71 1.61
N PRO A 78 -1.84 9.66 0.95
CA PRO A 78 -2.59 9.45 -0.28
C PRO A 78 -2.52 8.07 -0.97
N GLY A 79 -3.67 7.40 -1.10
CA GLY A 79 -3.76 6.04 -1.66
C GLY A 79 -3.24 4.93 -0.72
N GLY A 80 -2.29 5.21 0.17
CA GLY A 80 -1.66 4.25 1.09
C GLY A 80 -2.54 3.74 2.24
N GLN A 81 -3.81 4.16 2.32
CA GLN A 81 -4.80 3.52 3.20
C GLN A 81 -5.37 2.23 2.60
N SER A 82 -5.43 2.14 1.27
CA SER A 82 -5.89 0.92 0.60
C SER A 82 -4.92 -0.23 0.87
N VAL A 83 -5.46 -1.40 1.18
CA VAL A 83 -4.65 -2.63 1.29
C VAL A 83 -4.01 -2.94 -0.05
N VAL A 84 -4.74 -2.68 -1.15
CA VAL A 84 -4.31 -2.85 -2.54
C VAL A 84 -3.14 -1.94 -2.85
N ALA A 85 -3.23 -0.64 -2.53
CA ALA A 85 -2.13 0.29 -2.78
C ALA A 85 -0.87 -0.04 -1.97
N ARG A 86 -1.02 -0.40 -0.69
CA ARG A 86 0.13 -0.80 0.16
C ARG A 86 0.79 -2.08 -0.31
N TYR A 87 -0.02 -3.06 -0.69
CA TYR A 87 0.46 -4.35 -1.18
C TYR A 87 1.10 -4.21 -2.56
N GLY A 88 0.46 -3.48 -3.47
CA GLY A 88 0.95 -3.19 -4.81
C GLY A 88 2.26 -2.43 -4.82
N ALA A 89 2.38 -1.35 -4.05
CA ALA A 89 3.65 -0.62 -3.92
C ALA A 89 4.77 -1.51 -3.35
N ALA A 90 4.48 -2.33 -2.34
CA ALA A 90 5.49 -3.20 -1.74
C ALA A 90 5.90 -4.35 -2.68
N LEU A 91 4.95 -4.98 -3.39
CA LEU A 91 5.23 -6.04 -4.34
C LEU A 91 5.98 -5.51 -5.57
N ALA A 92 5.64 -4.32 -6.06
CA ALA A 92 6.34 -3.65 -7.15
C ALA A 92 7.81 -3.38 -6.79
N LEU A 93 8.08 -2.82 -5.60
CA LEU A 93 9.44 -2.59 -5.10
C LEU A 93 10.24 -3.90 -4.95
N ILE A 94 9.59 -4.96 -4.47
CA ILE A 94 10.21 -6.27 -4.32
C ILE A 94 10.50 -6.90 -5.70
N LYS A 95 9.63 -6.70 -6.69
CA LYS A 95 9.86 -7.18 -8.06
C LYS A 95 10.98 -6.40 -8.73
N GLU A 96 11.00 -5.08 -8.59
CA GLU A 96 11.97 -4.17 -9.22
C GLU A 96 13.38 -4.32 -8.62
N HIS A 97 13.49 -4.47 -7.31
CA HIS A 97 14.79 -4.48 -6.61
C HIS A 97 15.19 -5.85 -6.06
N GLY A 98 14.29 -6.82 -6.03
CA GLY A 98 14.50 -8.12 -5.39
C GLY A 98 14.96 -9.25 -6.31
N GLU A 99 14.99 -9.09 -7.64
CA GLU A 99 15.31 -10.17 -8.59
C GLU A 99 14.48 -11.46 -8.33
N LEU A 100 13.21 -11.33 -7.90
CA LEU A 100 12.36 -12.50 -7.62
C LEU A 100 11.85 -13.14 -8.91
N SER A 101 11.90 -14.47 -8.97
CA SER A 101 11.20 -15.26 -9.99
C SER A 101 9.68 -15.24 -9.77
N ASP A 102 8.91 -15.42 -10.83
CA ASP A 102 7.43 -15.48 -10.77
C ASP A 102 6.93 -16.52 -9.76
N HIS A 103 7.63 -17.65 -9.62
CA HIS A 103 7.31 -18.68 -8.63
C HIS A 103 7.51 -18.21 -7.18
N GLN A 104 8.50 -17.36 -6.91
CA GLN A 104 8.69 -16.76 -5.58
C GLN A 104 7.58 -15.73 -5.28
N ILE A 105 7.14 -14.98 -6.29
CA ILE A 105 6.01 -14.04 -6.19
C ILE A 105 4.70 -14.80 -5.90
N MET A 106 4.46 -15.93 -6.58
CA MET A 106 3.30 -16.78 -6.31
C MET A 106 3.29 -17.35 -4.89
N LYS A 107 4.44 -17.82 -4.39
CA LYS A 107 4.58 -18.27 -3.00
C LYS A 107 4.34 -17.17 -1.98
N ILE A 108 4.67 -15.92 -2.32
CA ILE A 108 4.35 -14.75 -1.50
C ILE A 108 2.83 -14.58 -1.44
N HIS A 109 2.14 -14.56 -2.59
CA HIS A 109 0.69 -14.44 -2.66
C HIS A 109 -0.06 -15.54 -1.88
N GLU A 110 0.32 -16.81 -2.06
CA GLU A 110 -0.31 -17.93 -1.35
C GLU A 110 -0.18 -17.81 0.18
N LYS A 111 0.94 -17.24 0.68
CA LYS A 111 1.23 -17.17 2.11
C LYS A 111 0.76 -15.88 2.79
N THR A 112 0.53 -14.81 2.03
CA THR A 112 -0.05 -13.57 2.56
C THR A 112 -1.55 -13.69 2.76
N GLY A 113 -2.22 -14.62 2.05
CA GLY A 113 -3.67 -14.83 2.16
C GLY A 113 -4.49 -13.68 1.55
N ILE A 114 -3.86 -12.86 0.71
CA ILE A 114 -4.52 -11.81 -0.07
C ILE A 114 -4.89 -12.43 -1.41
N ASP A 115 -6.18 -12.48 -1.71
CA ASP A 115 -6.63 -12.88 -3.05
C ASP A 115 -6.20 -11.79 -4.05
N THR A 116 -5.48 -12.21 -5.09
CA THR A 116 -5.17 -11.36 -6.26
C THR A 116 -6.40 -10.67 -6.83
N LEU A 117 -7.58 -11.27 -6.69
CA LEU A 117 -8.84 -10.69 -7.14
C LEU A 117 -9.31 -9.50 -6.28
N ASP A 118 -9.00 -9.48 -4.98
CA ASP A 118 -9.29 -8.34 -4.10
C ASP A 118 -8.41 -7.12 -4.43
N VAL A 119 -7.28 -7.35 -5.12
CA VAL A 119 -6.35 -6.33 -5.61
C VAL A 119 -6.79 -5.79 -6.98
N LEU A 120 -7.40 -6.62 -7.81
CA LEU A 120 -7.88 -6.28 -9.15
C LEU A 120 -9.29 -5.64 -9.14
N ALA A 121 -10.03 -5.76 -8.05
CA ALA A 121 -11.41 -5.26 -7.95
C ALA A 121 -11.49 -3.76 -7.60
N GLU A 122 -11.02 -2.88 -8.49
CA GLU A 122 -11.50 -1.49 -8.56
C GLU A 122 -11.76 -1.11 -10.03
N ASP A 123 -12.70 -1.82 -10.66
CA ASP A 123 -13.15 -1.50 -12.02
C ASP A 123 -14.27 -0.44 -11.99
N SER A 124 -13.94 0.76 -12.45
CA SER A 124 -14.90 1.57 -13.21
C SER A 124 -14.43 1.66 -14.65
N GLN A 125 -14.80 0.64 -15.45
CA GLN A 125 -14.55 0.59 -16.91
C GLN A 125 -15.17 1.78 -17.68
N TRP A 126 -16.05 2.55 -17.04
CA TRP A 126 -16.73 3.70 -17.61
C TRP A 126 -15.80 4.87 -17.98
N PHE A 127 -14.59 4.91 -17.44
CA PHE A 127 -13.62 5.96 -17.73
C PHE A 127 -12.61 5.58 -18.82
N ILE A 128 -12.59 4.32 -19.27
CA ILE A 128 -11.58 3.82 -20.19
C ILE A 128 -12.12 3.91 -21.62
N VAL A 129 -11.35 4.57 -22.50
CA VAL A 129 -11.56 4.61 -23.95
C VAL A 129 -10.66 3.57 -24.65
N GLU A 130 -10.82 3.40 -25.97
CA GLU A 130 -10.08 2.40 -26.76
C GLU A 130 -8.57 2.41 -26.46
N GLY A 131 -8.01 1.22 -26.25
CA GLY A 131 -6.57 1.05 -25.99
C GLY A 131 -6.13 1.30 -24.55
N ASN A 132 -6.99 1.05 -23.55
CA ASN A 132 -6.70 1.22 -22.11
C ASN A 132 -6.39 2.67 -21.69
N LYS A 133 -6.74 3.64 -22.53
CA LYS A 133 -6.57 5.06 -22.23
C LYS A 133 -7.67 5.54 -21.30
N LEU A 134 -7.32 6.35 -20.32
CA LEU A 134 -8.29 7.09 -19.52
C LEU A 134 -8.90 8.20 -20.38
N GLY A 135 -10.21 8.43 -20.27
CA GLY A 135 -10.86 9.55 -20.93
C GLY A 135 -10.19 10.87 -20.55
N GLU A 136 -9.96 11.74 -21.54
CA GLU A 136 -9.51 13.09 -21.26
C GLU A 136 -10.66 13.90 -20.68
N GLY A 137 -10.39 14.74 -19.68
CA GLY A 137 -11.44 15.51 -19.02
C GLY A 137 -11.14 15.90 -17.59
N VAL A 138 -12.19 16.28 -16.87
CA VAL A 138 -12.11 16.67 -15.46
C VAL A 138 -12.86 15.65 -14.62
N TYR A 139 -12.14 15.08 -13.66
CA TYR A 139 -12.66 14.08 -12.72
C TYR A 139 -12.62 14.63 -11.29
N ARG A 140 -13.28 13.93 -10.37
CA ARG A 140 -13.16 14.22 -8.93
C ARG A 140 -12.50 13.07 -8.20
N MET A 141 -11.65 13.41 -7.25
CA MET A 141 -11.04 12.42 -6.36
C MET A 141 -12.09 11.77 -5.45
N LYS A 142 -12.10 10.43 -5.36
CA LYS A 142 -12.90 9.67 -4.38
C LYS A 142 -12.30 9.73 -2.97
N HIS A 143 -10.98 9.83 -2.89
CA HIS A 143 -10.20 9.80 -1.65
C HIS A 143 -9.12 10.90 -1.68
N ASP A 144 -8.60 11.25 -0.50
CA ASP A 144 -7.48 12.19 -0.41
C ASP A 144 -6.23 11.59 -1.09
N CYS A 145 -5.59 12.38 -1.95
CA CYS A 145 -4.36 12.07 -2.65
C CYS A 145 -3.25 13.15 -2.45
N MET A 146 -2.03 12.94 -2.99
CA MET A 146 -0.86 13.81 -2.87
C MET A 146 -0.39 14.12 -4.28
N THR A 147 0.17 15.30 -4.47
CA THR A 147 0.91 15.61 -5.70
C THR A 147 2.19 14.78 -5.80
N THR A 148 2.69 14.56 -7.02
CA THR A 148 3.92 13.77 -7.29
C THR A 148 5.12 14.29 -6.51
N GLU A 149 5.25 15.61 -6.39
CA GLU A 149 6.31 16.29 -5.64
C GLU A 149 6.05 16.39 -4.12
N CYS A 150 4.95 15.82 -3.63
CA CYS A 150 4.55 15.87 -2.22
C CYS A 150 4.42 17.28 -1.62
N LEU A 151 4.11 18.28 -2.46
CA LEU A 151 4.00 19.69 -2.07
C LEU A 151 2.62 20.03 -1.51
N GLU A 152 1.56 19.37 -2.00
CA GLU A 152 0.19 19.65 -1.61
C GLU A 152 -0.67 18.38 -1.52
N ILE A 153 -1.63 18.41 -0.59
CA ILE A 153 -2.70 17.41 -0.48
C ILE A 153 -3.78 17.75 -1.50
N VAL A 154 -4.13 16.76 -2.32
CA VAL A 154 -5.31 16.74 -3.18
C VAL A 154 -6.45 16.14 -2.35
N GLY A 155 -7.44 16.92 -1.95
CA GLY A 155 -8.52 16.43 -1.12
C GLY A 155 -9.52 15.56 -1.89
N LYS A 156 -10.27 14.75 -1.16
CA LYS A 156 -11.51 14.16 -1.67
C LYS A 156 -12.40 15.24 -2.28
N ASP A 157 -13.02 14.92 -3.41
CA ASP A 157 -13.84 15.79 -4.24
C ASP A 157 -13.10 16.95 -4.95
N ASP A 158 -11.78 17.10 -4.74
CA ASP A 158 -10.97 18.01 -5.54
C ASP A 158 -10.98 17.58 -7.01
N ARG A 159 -10.90 18.57 -7.89
CA ARG A 159 -10.93 18.38 -9.34
C ARG A 159 -9.53 18.12 -9.85
N ILE A 160 -9.41 17.09 -10.67
CA ILE A 160 -8.20 16.78 -11.43
C ILE A 160 -8.52 16.82 -12.92
N ARG A 161 -7.54 17.18 -13.74
CA ARG A 161 -7.66 17.21 -15.20
C ARG A 161 -6.71 16.19 -15.81
N VAL A 162 -7.27 15.26 -16.57
CA VAL A 162 -6.52 14.33 -17.42
C VAL A 162 -6.37 14.98 -18.78
N ILE A 163 -5.13 15.26 -19.17
CA ILE A 163 -4.78 15.87 -20.47
C ILE A 163 -4.38 14.79 -21.47
N ASP A 164 -3.60 13.81 -21.02
CA ASP A 164 -3.28 12.61 -21.78
C ASP A 164 -3.74 11.39 -20.99
N GLY A 165 -4.66 10.63 -21.59
CA GLY A 165 -5.19 9.41 -21.03
C GLY A 165 -4.25 8.21 -21.09
N THR A 166 -3.04 8.35 -21.61
CA THR A 166 -2.12 7.22 -21.77
C THR A 166 -1.58 6.78 -20.40
N PRO A 167 -1.63 5.48 -20.07
CA PRO A 167 -1.01 4.98 -18.85
C PRO A 167 0.48 5.33 -18.83
N VAL A 168 0.94 5.93 -17.74
CA VAL A 168 2.36 6.23 -17.52
C VAL A 168 3.10 5.03 -16.95
N MET A 169 2.38 4.14 -16.25
CA MET A 169 2.90 2.87 -15.75
C MET A 169 1.76 1.89 -15.44
N GLU A 170 2.10 0.62 -15.24
CA GLU A 170 1.18 -0.42 -14.78
C GLU A 170 1.68 -0.98 -13.46
N ILE A 171 0.81 -1.07 -12.45
CA ILE A 171 1.09 -1.64 -11.14
C ILE A 171 0.04 -2.73 -10.86
N LEU A 172 0.47 -3.99 -10.80
CA LEU A 172 -0.40 -5.14 -10.53
C LEU A 172 -1.60 -5.28 -11.48
N GLY A 173 -1.43 -5.00 -12.78
CA GLY A 173 -2.54 -5.04 -13.74
C GLY A 173 -3.40 -3.77 -13.74
N LEU A 174 -3.13 -2.82 -12.85
CA LEU A 174 -3.81 -1.52 -12.81
C LEU A 174 -3.00 -0.50 -13.58
N ASN A 175 -3.66 0.15 -14.54
CA ASN A 175 -3.08 1.29 -15.24
C ASN A 175 -3.06 2.51 -14.32
N VAL A 176 -1.90 3.15 -14.26
CA VAL A 176 -1.68 4.41 -13.57
C VAL A 176 -1.56 5.52 -14.61
N TYR A 177 -2.27 6.61 -14.38
CA TYR A 177 -2.36 7.76 -15.26
C TYR A 177 -1.83 9.00 -14.55
N GLU A 178 -1.32 9.95 -15.33
CA GLU A 178 -0.97 11.27 -14.82
C GLU A 178 -2.12 12.25 -15.05
N ALA A 179 -2.45 13.02 -14.01
CA ALA A 179 -3.42 14.09 -14.07
C ALA A 179 -2.87 15.34 -13.38
N GLN A 180 -3.49 16.48 -13.65
CA GLN A 180 -3.16 17.75 -13.01
C GLN A 180 -4.22 18.11 -11.97
N HIS A 181 -3.82 18.36 -10.73
CA HIS A 181 -4.72 18.89 -9.73
C HIS A 181 -5.09 20.34 -10.08
N VAL A 182 -6.39 20.61 -10.28
CA VAL A 182 -6.86 21.88 -10.84
C VAL A 182 -6.57 23.07 -9.92
N ARG A 183 -6.60 22.87 -8.60
CA ARG A 183 -6.35 23.95 -7.62
C ARG A 183 -4.87 24.33 -7.56
N SER A 184 -3.98 23.35 -7.54
CA SER A 184 -2.54 23.58 -7.31
C SER A 184 -1.71 23.64 -8.59
N GLY A 185 -2.25 23.15 -9.70
CA GLY A 185 -1.54 23.00 -10.97
C GLY A 185 -0.47 21.90 -10.97
N GLN A 186 -0.32 21.18 -9.85
CA GLN A 186 0.67 20.13 -9.68
C GLN A 186 0.17 18.79 -10.23
N ASN A 187 1.10 17.94 -10.64
CA ASN A 187 0.78 16.61 -11.15
C ASN A 187 0.40 15.65 -10.01
N VAL A 188 -0.46 14.69 -10.32
CA VAL A 188 -0.92 13.62 -9.43
C VAL A 188 -1.01 12.32 -10.24
N LEU A 189 -0.62 11.21 -9.62
CA LEU A 189 -0.80 9.88 -10.19
C LEU A 189 -2.10 9.29 -9.68
N ILE A 190 -2.88 8.72 -10.58
CA ILE A 190 -4.21 8.18 -10.28
C ILE A 190 -4.42 6.84 -10.98
N THR A 191 -5.31 6.04 -10.42
CA THR A 191 -5.96 4.91 -11.08
C THR A 191 -7.43 5.23 -11.34
N THR A 192 -8.12 4.41 -12.13
CA THR A 192 -9.59 4.50 -12.29
C THR A 192 -10.33 4.31 -10.97
N GLY A 193 -9.73 3.61 -10.01
CA GLY A 193 -10.21 3.44 -8.64
C GLY A 193 -10.28 4.75 -7.85
N ASP A 194 -9.38 5.70 -8.13
CA ASP A 194 -9.23 6.96 -7.39
C ASP A 194 -10.24 8.06 -7.80
N ILE A 195 -10.96 7.88 -8.90
CA ILE A 195 -11.76 8.93 -9.54
C ILE A 195 -13.24 8.59 -9.71
N LYS A 196 -14.10 9.62 -9.72
CA LYS A 196 -15.53 9.57 -10.03
C LYS A 196 -15.99 10.74 -10.90
#